data_AF-A0A7X7KSL2-F1
#
_entry.id   AF-A0A7X7KSL2-F1
#
_cell.length_a   1.000
_cell.length_b   1.000
_cell.length_c   1.000
_cell.angle_alpha   90.00
_cell.angle_beta   90.00
_cell.angle_gamma   90.00
#
_symmetry.space_group_name_H-M   'P 1'
#
loop_
_entity.id
_entity.type
_entity.pdbx_description
1 polymer ?
#
loop_
_entity_poly.entity_id
_entity_poly.type
_entity_poly.pdbx_seq_one_letter_code
_entity_poly.pdbx_strand_id
1 'polypeptide(L)'
;PYYLVNNIHALNINGDAYRDLVLVLNNGTFCYFLGSGAGGFLPKQTLSFGDANFLPYGLAVADFDHDGLDDFVSANENADQIKIFFGGAPTPFSRQTSLF
;
A
#
# COMPACT_ATOMS: atom_id res chain seq x y z
N PRO A 1 -3.80 11.57 18.75
CA PRO A 1 -4.53 10.35 18.33
C PRO A 1 -3.56 9.25 17.86
N TYR A 2 -3.60 8.09 18.50
CA TYR A 2 -2.89 6.90 18.04
C TYR A 2 -3.71 6.27 16.92
N TYR A 3 -3.16 6.21 15.71
CA TYR A 3 -3.79 5.50 14.60
C TYR A 3 -3.33 4.05 14.66
N LEU A 4 -4.29 3.13 14.61
CA LEU A 4 -3.98 1.70 14.69
C LEU A 4 -3.54 1.23 13.31
N VAL A 5 -2.51 0.40 13.30
CA VAL A 5 -2.14 -0.37 12.11
C VAL A 5 -3.15 -1.49 11.98
N ASN A 6 -3.94 -1.47 10.91
CA ASN A 6 -4.92 -2.51 10.62
C ASN A 6 -4.25 -3.72 9.98
N ASN A 7 -3.29 -3.50 9.09
CA ASN A 7 -2.68 -4.55 8.30
C ASN A 7 -1.20 -4.28 8.04
N ILE A 8 -0.45 -5.37 7.90
CA ILE A 8 1.00 -5.39 7.67
C ILE A 8 1.30 -6.41 6.58
N HIS A 9 1.98 -5.99 5.51
CA HIS A 9 2.37 -6.87 4.41
C HIS A 9 3.85 -6.71 4.07
N ALA A 10 4.50 -7.83 3.75
CA ALA A 10 5.85 -7.88 3.19
C ALA A 10 5.76 -8.18 1.69
N LEU A 11 6.13 -7.21 0.86
CA LEU A 11 5.83 -7.16 -0.59
C LEU A 11 7.09 -6.88 -1.41
N ASN A 12 7.09 -7.13 -2.71
CA ASN A 12 8.08 -6.57 -3.64
C ASN A 12 7.38 -5.50 -4.49
N ILE A 13 7.43 -4.25 -4.03
CA ILE A 13 6.62 -3.15 -4.61
C ILE A 13 7.43 -2.27 -5.57
N ASN A 14 8.76 -2.42 -5.59
CA ASN A 14 9.65 -1.64 -6.45
C ASN A 14 10.53 -2.49 -7.40
N GLY A 15 10.46 -3.82 -7.32
CA GLY A 15 11.18 -4.72 -8.22
C GLY A 15 12.66 -4.92 -7.91
N ASP A 16 13.13 -4.53 -6.73
CA ASP A 16 14.55 -4.65 -6.37
C ASP A 16 14.96 -6.02 -5.75
N ALA A 17 14.00 -6.95 -5.72
CA ALA A 17 14.11 -8.30 -5.14
C ALA A 17 14.27 -8.34 -3.60
N TYR A 18 14.20 -7.20 -2.92
CA TYR A 18 14.11 -7.12 -1.48
C TYR A 18 12.65 -7.01 -1.06
N ARG A 19 12.32 -7.54 0.14
CA ARG A 19 10.98 -7.38 0.68
C ARG A 19 10.83 -6.01 1.33
N ASP A 20 9.85 -5.28 0.84
CA ASP A 20 9.35 -4.01 1.33
C ASP A 20 8.25 -4.23 2.37
N LEU A 21 7.99 -3.24 3.20
CA LEU A 21 6.95 -3.27 4.21
C LEU A 21 5.86 -2.27 3.87
N VAL A 22 4.60 -2.70 3.85
CA VAL A 22 3.43 -1.83 3.74
C VAL A 22 2.58 -1.96 5.00
N LEU A 23 2.27 -0.81 5.61
CA LEU A 23 1.40 -0.69 6.77
C LEU A 23 0.18 0.16 6.41
N VAL A 24 -1.01 -0.37 6.62
CA VAL A 24 -2.26 0.35 6.39
C VAL A 24 -2.89 0.76 7.72
N LEU A 25 -3.23 2.03 7.84
CA LEU A 25 -3.75 2.63 9.06
C LEU A 25 -5.25 2.88 8.92
N ASN A 26 -5.96 2.79 10.05
CA ASN A 26 -7.42 2.97 10.11
C ASN A 26 -7.92 4.40 9.85
N ASN A 27 -7.07 5.33 9.42
CA ASN A 27 -7.41 6.74 9.23
C ASN A 27 -7.31 7.21 7.77
N GLY A 28 -7.37 6.26 6.82
CA GLY A 28 -7.24 6.59 5.39
C GLY A 28 -5.82 6.95 4.98
N THR A 29 -4.83 6.50 5.74
CA THR A 29 -3.42 6.58 5.36
C THR A 29 -2.78 5.21 5.32
N PHE A 30 -1.72 5.08 4.54
CA PHE A 30 -0.83 3.95 4.58
C PHE A 30 0.60 4.47 4.51
N CYS A 31 1.54 3.65 4.97
CA CYS A 31 2.95 3.95 4.83
C CYS A 31 3.68 2.72 4.34
N TYR A 32 4.81 2.96 3.68
CA TYR A 32 5.66 1.89 3.21
C TYR A 32 7.12 2.19 3.50
N PHE A 33 7.91 1.13 3.53
CA PHE A 33 9.34 1.17 3.71
C PHE A 33 9.98 0.24 2.70
N LEU A 34 10.92 0.75 1.91
CA LEU A 34 11.64 -0.08 0.95
C LEU A 34 12.69 -0.93 1.66
N GLY A 35 12.83 -2.18 1.26
CA GLY A 35 13.88 -3.07 1.75
C GLY A 35 15.25 -2.55 1.37
N SER A 36 16.20 -2.55 2.31
CA SER A 36 17.56 -2.06 2.02
C SER A 36 18.49 -3.11 1.42
N GLY A 37 18.06 -4.38 1.40
CA GLY A 37 18.92 -5.54 1.07
C GLY A 37 19.98 -5.89 2.13
N ALA A 38 20.23 -5.00 3.11
CA ALA A 38 21.22 -5.18 4.17
C ALA A 38 20.62 -5.60 5.52
N GLY A 39 19.36 -6.06 5.54
CA GLY A 39 18.67 -6.47 6.77
C GLY A 39 17.94 -5.33 7.50
N GLY A 40 17.44 -4.33 6.76
CA GLY A 40 16.63 -3.24 7.30
C GLY A 40 15.77 -2.58 6.23
N PHE A 41 15.26 -1.39 6.55
CA PHE A 41 14.40 -0.62 5.66
C PHE A 41 14.89 0.81 5.46
N LEU A 42 14.61 1.38 4.29
CA LEU A 42 14.79 2.79 3.98
C LEU A 42 13.76 3.66 4.73
N PRO A 43 13.94 5.00 4.76
CA PRO A 43 13.04 5.90 5.46
C PRO A 43 11.58 5.76 5.03
N LYS A 44 10.68 5.77 6.03
CA LYS A 44 9.22 5.67 5.86
C LYS A 44 8.69 6.67 4.84
N GLN A 45 7.90 6.18 3.90
CA GLN A 45 7.08 6.99 3.02
C GLN A 45 5.63 6.91 3.49
N THR A 46 4.89 8.02 3.46
CA THR A 46 3.48 8.08 3.89
C THR A 46 2.62 8.57 2.75
N LEU A 47 1.54 7.83 2.49
CA LEU A 47 0.57 8.12 1.46
C LEU A 47 -0.83 8.15 2.05
N SER A 48 -1.70 8.94 1.42
CA SER A 48 -3.12 8.95 1.72
C SER A 48 -3.86 8.18 0.65
N PHE A 49 -4.96 7.54 1.03
CA PHE A 49 -5.92 7.03 0.05
C PHE A 49 -6.58 8.17 -0.75
N GLY A 50 -6.33 9.45 -0.42
CA GLY A 50 -6.84 10.63 -1.14
C GLY A 50 -8.25 11.05 -0.73
N ASP A 51 -8.86 10.32 0.20
CA ASP A 51 -10.14 10.65 0.84
C ASP A 51 -9.97 10.57 2.35
N ALA A 52 -10.31 11.65 3.05
CA ALA A 52 -10.22 11.76 4.50
C ALA A 52 -11.19 10.82 5.24
N ASN A 53 -12.23 10.34 4.56
CA ASN A 53 -13.21 9.41 5.11
C ASN A 53 -12.94 7.94 4.72
N PHE A 54 -11.85 7.67 4.00
CA PHE A 54 -11.49 6.31 3.62
C PHE A 54 -11.11 5.51 4.86
N LEU A 55 -11.93 4.52 5.21
CA LEU A 55 -11.70 3.64 6.35
C LEU A 55 -11.35 2.24 5.83
N PRO A 56 -10.06 1.89 5.74
CA PRO A 56 -9.66 0.62 5.13
C PRO A 56 -10.07 -0.56 6.03
N TYR A 57 -10.92 -1.44 5.50
CA TYR A 57 -11.43 -2.62 6.21
C TYR A 57 -10.93 -3.94 5.62
N GLY A 58 -10.92 -4.04 4.29
CA GLY A 58 -10.40 -5.20 3.55
C GLY A 58 -9.12 -4.86 2.82
N LEU A 59 -8.19 -5.83 2.74
CA LEU A 59 -6.97 -5.73 1.95
C LEU A 59 -6.67 -7.03 1.23
N ALA A 60 -6.19 -6.90 -0.01
CA ALA A 60 -5.62 -8.00 -0.78
C ALA A 60 -4.39 -7.51 -1.55
N VAL A 61 -3.54 -8.47 -1.89
CA VAL A 61 -2.28 -8.25 -2.59
C VAL A 61 -2.23 -9.24 -3.75
N ALA A 62 -1.93 -8.73 -4.94
CA ALA A 62 -1.67 -9.52 -6.13
C ALA A 62 -0.99 -8.61 -7.16
N ASP A 63 -0.39 -9.21 -8.19
CA ASP A 63 -0.02 -8.49 -9.41
C ASP A 63 -1.29 -8.33 -10.27
N PHE A 64 -1.93 -7.15 -10.20
CA PHE A 64 -3.20 -6.87 -10.87
C PHE A 64 -3.02 -6.32 -12.28
N ASP A 65 -1.84 -5.79 -12.60
CA ASP A 65 -1.54 -5.21 -13.91
C ASP A 65 -0.55 -6.03 -14.76
N HIS A 66 -0.08 -7.17 -14.23
CA HIS A 66 0.87 -8.07 -14.84
C HIS A 66 2.26 -7.48 -15.07
N ASP A 67 2.70 -6.53 -14.23
CA ASP A 67 4.06 -5.97 -14.30
C ASP A 67 5.11 -6.79 -13.51
N GLY A 68 4.66 -7.81 -12.78
CA GLY A 68 5.50 -8.68 -11.96
C GLY A 68 5.84 -8.12 -10.57
N LEU A 69 5.21 -7.02 -10.17
CA LEU A 69 5.33 -6.41 -8.85
C LEU A 69 4.06 -6.67 -8.03
N ASP A 70 4.22 -6.63 -6.71
CA ASP A 70 3.07 -6.76 -5.81
C ASP A 70 2.28 -5.42 -5.80
N ASP A 71 1.05 -5.44 -6.28
CA ASP A 71 0.08 -4.37 -6.06
C ASP A 71 -0.72 -4.63 -4.77
N PHE A 72 -1.39 -3.60 -4.25
CA PHE A 72 -2.38 -3.82 -3.20
C PHE A 72 -3.70 -3.12 -3.48
N VAL A 73 -4.78 -3.76 -3.02
CA VAL A 73 -6.15 -3.24 -3.08
C VAL A 73 -6.73 -3.13 -1.69
N SER A 74 -7.49 -2.08 -1.44
CA SER A 74 -8.24 -1.91 -0.19
C SER A 74 -9.69 -1.49 -0.44
N ALA A 75 -10.59 -2.05 0.37
CA ALA A 75 -12.00 -1.66 0.41
C ALA A 75 -12.24 -0.64 1.52
N ASN A 76 -13.09 0.34 1.24
CA ASN A 76 -13.56 1.34 2.20
C ASN A 76 -14.76 0.81 2.99
N GLU A 77 -14.74 0.92 4.31
CA GLU A 77 -15.87 0.58 5.18
C GLU A 77 -17.02 1.59 5.07
N ASN A 78 -16.68 2.86 4.81
CA ASN A 78 -17.64 3.97 4.86
C ASN A 78 -18.32 4.25 3.50
N ALA A 79 -17.88 3.61 2.42
CA ALA A 79 -18.41 3.81 1.09
C ALA A 79 -18.19 2.56 0.24
N ASP A 80 -18.97 2.38 -0.83
CA ASP A 80 -18.81 1.29 -1.80
C ASP A 80 -17.59 1.49 -2.72
N GLN A 81 -16.47 1.99 -2.17
CA GLN A 81 -15.26 2.30 -2.93
C GLN A 81 -14.14 1.32 -2.63
N ILE A 82 -13.51 0.85 -3.71
CA ILE A 82 -12.28 0.07 -3.68
C ILE A 82 -11.17 0.89 -4.31
N LYS A 83 -9.96 0.89 -3.72
CA LYS A 83 -8.78 1.51 -4.32
C LYS A 83 -7.67 0.50 -4.53
N ILE A 84 -7.09 0.52 -5.73
CA ILE A 84 -5.93 -0.28 -6.11
C ILE A 84 -4.74 0.67 -6.25
N PHE A 85 -3.62 0.29 -5.63
CA PHE A 85 -2.35 0.99 -5.70
C PHE A 85 -1.34 0.05 -6.33
N PHE A 86 -0.72 0.51 -7.41
CA PHE A 86 0.18 -0.34 -8.19
C PHE A 86 1.61 -0.26 -7.69
N GLY A 87 2.32 -1.39 -7.70
CA GLY A 87 3.76 -1.44 -7.62
C GLY A 87 4.41 -0.58 -8.71
N GLY A 88 5.70 -0.32 -8.57
CA GLY A 88 6.47 0.38 -9.59
C GLY A 88 7.78 0.94 -9.10
N ALA A 89 8.78 0.92 -9.97
CA ALA A 89 10.03 1.64 -9.78
C ALA A 89 10.00 2.99 -10.51
N PRO A 90 10.65 4.05 -9.98
CA PRO A 90 11.32 4.15 -8.67
C PRO A 90 10.36 4.55 -7.54
N THR A 91 9.10 4.85 -7.85
CA THR A 91 8.11 5.38 -6.92
C THR A 91 6.86 4.49 -6.92
N PRO A 92 6.80 3.48 -6.04
CA PRO A 92 5.63 2.64 -5.89
C PRO A 92 4.39 3.49 -5.57
N PHE A 93 3.23 3.02 -6.01
CA PHE A 93 1.92 3.61 -5.76
C PHE A 93 1.68 5.00 -6.37
N SER A 94 2.57 5.47 -7.24
CA SER A 94 2.35 6.67 -8.05
C SER A 94 1.16 6.52 -9.00
N ARG A 95 0.87 5.28 -9.41
CA ARG A 95 -0.33 4.90 -10.14
C ARG A 95 -1.32 4.26 -9.18
N GLN A 96 -2.58 4.70 -9.27
CA GLN A 96 -3.69 4.15 -8.51
C GLN A 96 -4.98 4.27 -9.33
N THR A 97 -5.97 3.45 -8.99
CA THR A 97 -7.32 3.58 -9.54
C THR A 97 -8.37 3.30 -8.46
N SER A 98 -9.59 3.75 -8.70
CA SER A 98 -10.75 3.48 -7.84
C SER A 98 -11.80 2.69 -8.61
N LEU A 99 -12.44 1.74 -7.94
CA LEU A 99 -13.58 0.97 -8.46
C LEU A 99 -14.76 1.22 -7.53
N PHE A 100 -15.89 1.59 -8.16
CA PHE A 100 -17.19 1.94 -7.57
C PHE A 100 -17.17 3.07 -6.50
#